data_AF-A2BIW5-F1
#
_entry.id   AF-A2BIW5-F1
#
_cell.length_a   1.000
_cell.length_b   1.000
_cell.length_c   1.000
_cell.angle_alpha   90.00
_cell.angle_beta   90.00
_cell.angle_gamma   90.00
#
_symmetry.space_group_name_H-M   'P 1'
#
loop_
_entity.id
_entity.type
_entity.pdbx_description
1 polymer ?
#
loop_
_entity_poly.entity_id
_entity_poly.type
_entity_poly.pdbx_seq_one_letter_code
_entity_poly.pdbx_strand_id
1 'polypeptide(L)'
;MSEEGLVDPHKLLRVLEDVATRHAKTVKALNRVLVRLRRDPYDEELQSLALTYIKRLRTLRSRLMGVLNGAVRLEDVTDEIRGNIATLSEYMIIVGAELERDLLKKSIVLGRRGARLLSNAEDEIRNDLQELDSIVEKLQDIVDRYY
;
A
#
# COMPACT_ATOMS: atom_id res chain seq x y z
N MET A 1 30.15 6.42 -3.65
CA MET A 1 29.35 5.48 -2.86
C MET A 1 28.38 6.31 -2.05
N SER A 2 27.13 6.41 -2.47
CA SER A 2 26.09 7.10 -1.71
C SER A 2 25.89 6.35 -0.40
N GLU A 3 26.03 7.04 0.73
CA GLU A 3 25.58 6.52 2.02
C GLU A 3 24.10 6.18 1.89
N GLU A 4 23.76 4.89 1.81
CA GLU A 4 22.40 4.47 2.08
C GLU A 4 22.10 4.87 3.52
N GLY A 5 21.31 5.93 3.67
CA GLY A 5 20.96 6.47 4.98
C GLY A 5 20.35 5.37 5.84
N LEU A 6 20.85 5.22 7.07
CA LEU A 6 20.30 4.27 8.03
C LEU A 6 18.85 4.64 8.34
N VAL A 7 17.97 3.64 8.31
CA VAL A 7 16.56 3.83 8.69
C VAL A 7 16.46 3.78 10.21
N ASP A 8 15.99 4.88 10.80
CA ASP A 8 15.61 4.93 12.22
C ASP A 8 14.45 3.97 12.49
N PRO A 9 14.63 2.91 13.30
CA PRO A 9 13.60 1.92 13.57
C PRO A 9 12.37 2.50 14.29
N HIS A 10 12.53 3.52 15.14
CA HIS A 10 11.38 4.16 15.80
C HIS A 10 10.55 4.97 14.80
N LYS A 11 11.22 5.62 13.85
CA LYS A 11 10.54 6.30 12.75
C LYS A 11 9.82 5.30 11.85
N LEU A 12 10.47 4.17 11.53
CA LEU A 12 9.87 3.09 10.75
C LEU A 12 8.62 2.54 11.44
N LEU A 13 8.70 2.19 12.72
CA LEU A 13 7.57 1.69 13.51
C LEU A 13 6.39 2.66 13.46
N ARG A 14 6.63 3.95 13.75
CA ARG A 14 5.58 4.98 13.72
C ARG A 14 4.94 5.10 12.34
N VAL A 15 5.73 4.99 11.27
CA VAL A 15 5.19 5.04 9.91
C VAL A 15 4.38 3.79 9.60
N LEU A 16 4.84 2.60 9.98
CA LEU A 16 4.11 1.35 9.81
C LEU A 16 2.76 1.38 10.54
N GLU A 17 2.71 1.84 11.79
CA GLU A 17 1.46 1.94 12.57
C GLU A 17 0.44 2.87 11.90
N ASP A 18 0.88 4.07 11.49
CA ASP A 18 0.00 5.05 10.87
C ASP A 18 -0.43 4.61 9.45
N VAL A 19 0.49 4.04 8.66
CA VAL A 19 0.20 3.49 7.34
C VAL A 19 -0.78 2.34 7.45
N ALA A 20 -0.53 1.33 8.29
CA ALA A 20 -1.41 0.17 8.46
C ALA A 20 -2.83 0.59 8.85
N THR A 21 -2.95 1.52 9.81
CA THR A 21 -4.25 2.03 10.27
C THR A 21 -5.02 2.77 9.17
N ARG A 22 -4.35 3.66 8.42
CA ARG A 22 -5.00 4.43 7.35
C ARG A 22 -5.27 3.58 6.12
N HIS A 23 -4.38 2.64 5.83
CA HIS A 23 -4.47 1.68 4.73
C HIS A 23 -5.73 0.84 4.89
N ALA A 24 -5.93 0.20 6.04
CA ALA A 24 -7.10 -0.63 6.32
C ALA A 24 -8.43 0.14 6.12
N LYS A 25 -8.49 1.40 6.58
CA LYS A 25 -9.66 2.28 6.39
C LYS A 25 -9.89 2.60 4.91
N THR A 26 -8.81 2.90 4.17
CA THR A 26 -8.86 3.30 2.77
C THR A 26 -9.23 2.13 1.86
N VAL A 27 -8.64 0.95 2.06
CA VAL A 27 -8.98 -0.29 1.35
C VAL A 27 -10.46 -0.65 1.58
N LYS A 28 -10.94 -0.58 2.82
CA LYS A 28 -12.36 -0.84 3.13
C LYS A 28 -13.30 0.13 2.41
N ALA A 29 -12.93 1.42 2.35
CA ALA A 29 -13.71 2.42 1.64
C ALA A 29 -13.69 2.22 0.12
N LEU A 30 -12.51 1.97 -0.47
CA LEU A 30 -12.36 1.66 -1.89
C LEU A 30 -13.18 0.43 -2.27
N ASN A 31 -13.09 -0.66 -1.50
CA ASN A 31 -13.86 -1.87 -1.77
C ASN A 31 -15.38 -1.59 -1.82
N ARG A 32 -15.92 -0.80 -0.88
CA ARG A 32 -17.34 -0.41 -0.88
C ARG A 32 -17.72 0.37 -2.15
N VAL A 33 -16.86 1.29 -2.59
CA VAL A 33 -17.08 2.06 -3.81
C VAL A 33 -17.05 1.15 -5.04
N LEU A 34 -16.03 0.30 -5.18
CA LEU A 34 -15.91 -0.62 -6.32
C LEU A 34 -17.07 -1.63 -6.39
N VAL A 35 -17.57 -2.11 -5.25
CA VAL A 35 -18.76 -2.99 -5.19
C VAL A 35 -20.01 -2.28 -5.73
N ARG A 36 -20.19 -0.99 -5.40
CA ARG A 36 -21.29 -0.18 -5.94
C ARG A 36 -21.10 0.11 -7.43
N LEU A 37 -19.90 0.52 -7.82
CA LEU A 37 -19.54 0.82 -9.19
C LEU A 37 -19.66 -0.41 -10.12
N ARG A 38 -19.52 -1.63 -9.59
CA ARG A 38 -19.80 -2.86 -10.34
C ARG A 38 -21.26 -2.94 -10.82
N ARG A 39 -22.20 -2.32 -10.12
CA ARG A 39 -23.63 -2.32 -10.47
C ARG A 39 -23.97 -1.24 -11.47
N ASP A 40 -23.26 -0.12 -11.42
CA ASP A 40 -23.40 0.99 -12.34
C ASP A 40 -22.00 1.56 -12.68
N PRO A 41 -21.35 1.08 -13.75
CA PRO A 41 -20.01 1.52 -14.12
C PRO A 41 -20.00 2.93 -14.72
N TYR A 42 -21.15 3.54 -15.01
CA TYR A 42 -21.26 4.86 -15.62
C TYR A 42 -21.40 5.99 -14.59
N ASP A 43 -21.56 5.67 -13.31
CA ASP A 43 -21.58 6.63 -12.21
C ASP A 43 -20.21 7.31 -12.05
N GLU A 44 -20.06 8.50 -12.64
CA GLU A 44 -18.80 9.26 -12.63
C GLU A 44 -18.41 9.76 -11.23
N GLU A 45 -19.38 9.99 -10.34
CA GLU A 45 -19.10 10.39 -8.95
C GLU A 45 -18.45 9.23 -8.19
N LEU A 46 -19.00 8.01 -8.34
CA LEU A 46 -18.40 6.81 -7.75
C LEU A 46 -17.04 6.48 -8.35
N GLN A 47 -16.86 6.69 -9.67
CA GLN A 47 -15.54 6.53 -10.30
C GLN A 47 -14.52 7.52 -9.74
N SER A 48 -14.88 8.81 -9.63
CA SER A 48 -14.03 9.85 -9.07
C SER A 48 -13.67 9.59 -7.61
N LEU A 49 -14.63 9.08 -6.84
CA LEU A 49 -14.41 8.66 -5.45
C LEU A 49 -13.48 7.45 -5.36
N ALA A 50 -13.59 6.47 -6.27
CA ALA A 50 -12.67 5.33 -6.34
C ALA A 50 -11.23 5.81 -6.61
N LEU A 51 -11.03 6.68 -7.60
CA LEU A 51 -9.73 7.28 -7.91
C LEU A 51 -9.16 8.08 -6.74
N THR A 52 -10.01 8.77 -5.98
CA THR A 52 -9.60 9.48 -4.76
C THR A 52 -9.02 8.51 -3.73
N TYR A 53 -9.65 7.36 -3.51
CA TYR A 53 -9.13 6.36 -2.58
C TYR A 53 -7.85 5.68 -3.11
N ILE A 54 -7.77 5.39 -4.41
CA ILE A 54 -6.54 4.87 -5.04
C ILE A 54 -5.38 5.86 -4.84
N LYS A 55 -5.61 7.16 -5.06
CA LYS A 55 -4.60 8.21 -4.81
C LYS A 55 -4.18 8.29 -3.34
N ARG A 56 -5.10 8.07 -2.41
CA ARG A 56 -4.76 8.00 -0.97
C ARG A 56 -3.88 6.80 -0.67
N LEU A 57 -4.17 5.62 -1.23
CA LEU A 57 -3.31 4.44 -1.11
C LEU A 57 -1.92 4.74 -1.67
N ARG A 58 -1.83 5.41 -2.83
CA ARG A 58 -0.56 5.87 -3.42
C ARG A 58 0.24 6.73 -2.46
N THR A 59 -0.40 7.71 -1.82
CA THR A 59 0.27 8.56 -0.83
C THR A 59 0.79 7.75 0.37
N LEU A 60 0.05 6.74 0.82
CA LEU A 60 0.50 5.84 1.90
C LEU A 60 1.69 4.99 1.46
N ARG A 61 1.65 4.43 0.24
CA ARG A 61 2.78 3.70 -0.36
C ARG A 61 4.03 4.57 -0.46
N SER A 62 3.92 5.78 -1.02
CA SER A 62 5.05 6.71 -1.12
C SER A 62 5.65 7.07 0.25
N ARG A 63 4.80 7.22 1.27
CA ARG A 63 5.28 7.49 2.63
C ARG A 63 6.01 6.29 3.25
N LEU A 64 5.50 5.08 3.02
CA LEU A 64 6.16 3.86 3.47
C LEU A 64 7.50 3.67 2.74
N MET A 65 7.54 3.83 1.42
CA MET A 65 8.77 3.81 0.63
C MET A 65 9.79 4.85 1.08
N GLY A 66 9.33 6.05 1.46
CA GLY A 66 10.19 7.10 1.98
C GLY A 66 10.95 6.72 3.27
N VAL A 67 10.50 5.70 4.01
CA VAL A 67 11.24 5.15 5.16
C VAL A 67 11.89 3.79 4.89
N LEU A 68 11.50 3.08 3.82
CA LEU A 68 12.11 1.80 3.41
C LEU A 68 13.28 1.96 2.41
N ASN A 69 13.68 3.19 2.08
CA ASN A 69 14.75 3.49 1.11
C ASN A 69 16.17 3.46 1.71
N GLY A 70 16.38 2.75 2.81
CA GLY A 70 17.70 2.60 3.43
C GLY A 70 17.83 1.30 4.21
N ALA A 71 19.03 1.01 4.70
CA ALA A 71 19.27 -0.17 5.51
C ALA A 71 18.58 -0.03 6.88
N VAL A 72 17.69 -0.97 7.20
CA VAL A 72 17.06 -1.08 8.52
C VAL A 72 17.99 -1.86 9.44
N ARG A 73 18.47 -1.22 10.51
CA ARG A 73 19.25 -1.85 11.58
C ARG A 73 18.37 -2.04 12.80
N LEU A 74 17.95 -3.28 13.03
CA LEU A 74 17.07 -3.64 14.14
C LEU A 74 17.85 -4.10 15.38
N GLU A 75 19.18 -4.21 15.28
CA GLU A 75 20.06 -4.68 16.34
C GLU A 75 20.10 -3.68 17.52
N ASP A 76 19.89 -2.40 17.24
CA ASP A 76 20.04 -1.29 18.19
C ASP A 76 18.76 -0.95 18.97
N VAL A 77 17.68 -1.73 18.82
CA VAL A 77 16.39 -1.51 19.50
C VAL A 77 15.95 -2.69 20.35
N THR A 78 14.99 -2.43 21.25
CA THR A 78 14.41 -3.48 22.12
C THR A 78 13.69 -4.55 21.30
N ASP A 79 13.62 -5.77 21.83
CA ASP A 79 12.91 -6.88 21.19
C ASP A 79 11.43 -6.59 20.95
N GLU A 80 10.81 -5.76 21.81
CA GLU A 80 9.44 -5.28 21.63
C GLU A 80 9.30 -4.42 20.36
N ILE A 81 10.18 -3.43 20.17
CA ILE A 81 10.16 -2.56 18.98
C ILE A 81 10.41 -3.40 17.73
N ARG A 82 11.41 -4.27 17.80
CA ARG A 82 11.76 -5.19 16.71
C ARG A 82 10.57 -6.08 16.33
N GLY A 83 9.93 -6.70 17.32
CA GLY A 83 8.76 -7.56 17.12
C GLY A 83 7.55 -6.82 16.55
N ASN A 84 7.30 -5.58 16.97
CA ASN A 84 6.23 -4.75 16.43
C ASN A 84 6.49 -4.37 14.96
N ILE A 85 7.73 -4.04 14.60
CA ILE A 85 8.12 -3.77 13.21
C ILE A 85 7.91 -5.01 12.34
N ALA A 86 8.35 -6.18 12.79
CA ALA A 86 8.17 -7.45 12.07
C ALA A 86 6.68 -7.75 11.87
N THR A 87 5.89 -7.72 12.95
CA THR A 87 4.44 -7.99 12.92
C THR A 87 3.69 -7.06 11.97
N LEU A 88 3.99 -5.76 12.00
CA LEU A 88 3.34 -4.80 11.10
C LEU A 88 3.79 -4.97 9.65
N SER A 89 5.04 -5.36 9.42
CA SER A 89 5.55 -5.67 8.09
C SER A 89 4.85 -6.91 7.51
N GLU A 90 4.74 -7.99 8.28
CA GLU A 90 3.97 -9.19 7.92
C GLU A 90 2.51 -8.86 7.61
N TYR A 91 1.85 -8.08 8.47
CA TYR A 91 0.47 -7.63 8.22
C TYR A 91 0.37 -6.88 6.89
N MET A 92 1.29 -5.96 6.62
CA MET A 92 1.28 -5.18 5.38
C MET A 92 1.56 -6.04 4.15
N ILE A 93 2.35 -7.11 4.25
CA ILE A 93 2.61 -8.07 3.17
C ILE A 93 1.36 -8.95 2.94
N ILE A 94 0.93 -9.67 3.97
CA ILE A 94 -0.06 -10.75 3.86
C ILE A 94 -1.47 -10.18 3.68
N VAL A 95 -1.83 -9.16 4.45
CA VAL A 95 -3.19 -8.61 4.45
C VAL A 95 -3.26 -7.33 3.62
N GLY A 96 -2.35 -6.40 3.88
CA GLY A 96 -2.37 -5.07 3.27
C GLY A 96 -2.23 -5.12 1.74
N ALA A 97 -1.11 -5.64 1.27
CA ALA A 97 -0.77 -5.66 -0.14
C ALA A 97 -1.68 -6.59 -0.95
N GLU A 98 -2.06 -7.75 -0.42
CA GLU A 98 -2.97 -8.65 -1.13
C GLU A 98 -4.34 -8.01 -1.38
N LEU A 99 -4.95 -7.41 -0.36
CA LEU A 99 -6.23 -6.73 -0.50
C LEU A 99 -6.14 -5.55 -1.46
N GLU A 100 -5.10 -4.73 -1.34
CA GLU A 100 -4.91 -3.59 -2.24
C GLU A 100 -4.73 -4.03 -3.68
N ARG A 101 -3.90 -5.06 -3.93
CA ARG A 101 -3.66 -5.63 -5.25
C ARG A 101 -4.96 -6.10 -5.91
N ASP A 102 -5.82 -6.78 -5.16
CA ASP A 102 -7.14 -7.20 -5.64
C ASP A 102 -8.03 -6.00 -6.02
N LEU A 103 -8.05 -4.94 -5.21
CA LEU A 103 -8.85 -3.75 -5.51
C LEU A 103 -8.33 -2.97 -6.72
N LEU A 104 -7.01 -2.86 -6.90
CA LEU A 104 -6.41 -2.23 -8.08
C LEU A 104 -6.74 -3.04 -9.34
N LYS A 105 -6.63 -4.38 -9.29
CA LYS A 105 -7.05 -5.27 -10.39
C LYS A 105 -8.54 -5.14 -10.72
N LYS A 106 -9.40 -5.08 -9.70
CA LYS A 106 -10.84 -4.82 -9.88
C LYS A 106 -11.11 -3.48 -10.55
N SER A 107 -10.35 -2.44 -10.21
CA SER A 107 -10.48 -1.10 -10.81
C SER A 107 -10.17 -1.13 -12.31
N ILE A 108 -9.11 -1.85 -12.72
CA ILE A 108 -8.79 -2.09 -14.13
C ILE A 108 -9.93 -2.83 -14.84
N VAL A 109 -10.47 -3.89 -14.23
CA VAL A 109 -11.58 -4.67 -14.81
C VAL A 109 -12.83 -3.78 -15.00
N LEU A 110 -13.13 -2.88 -14.07
CA LEU A 110 -14.24 -1.95 -14.20
C LEU A 110 -13.98 -0.90 -15.30
N GLY A 111 -12.74 -0.42 -15.44
CA GLY A 111 -12.34 0.45 -16.55
C GLY A 111 -12.69 -0.16 -17.91
N ARG A 112 -12.32 -1.43 -18.11
CA ARG A 112 -12.64 -2.21 -19.33
C ARG A 112 -14.13 -2.47 -19.53
N ARG A 113 -14.95 -2.31 -18.50
CA ARG A 113 -16.42 -2.51 -18.53
C ARG A 113 -17.20 -1.19 -18.69
N GLY A 114 -16.52 -0.09 -19.01
CA GLY A 114 -17.16 1.18 -19.32
C GLY A 114 -16.99 2.28 -18.27
N ALA A 115 -16.30 2.01 -17.14
CA ALA A 115 -15.93 3.05 -16.19
C ALA A 115 -14.79 3.91 -16.76
N ARG A 116 -15.16 4.91 -17.57
CA ARG A 116 -14.23 5.72 -18.38
C ARG A 116 -13.11 6.36 -17.57
N LEU A 117 -13.39 6.92 -16.39
CA LEU A 117 -12.36 7.55 -15.56
C LEU A 117 -11.34 6.54 -15.05
N LEU A 118 -11.79 5.33 -14.67
CA LEU A 118 -10.89 4.24 -14.30
C LEU A 118 -10.08 3.73 -15.49
N SER A 119 -10.69 3.68 -16.68
CA SER A 119 -10.00 3.32 -17.92
C SER A 119 -8.88 4.31 -18.25
N ASN A 120 -9.14 5.61 -18.10
CA ASN A 120 -8.15 6.66 -18.34
C ASN A 120 -6.97 6.61 -17.36
N ALA A 121 -7.17 6.02 -16.18
CA ALA A 121 -6.14 5.85 -15.16
C ALA A 121 -5.49 4.45 -15.18
N GLU A 122 -5.78 3.59 -16.16
CA GLU A 122 -5.30 2.19 -16.16
C GLU A 122 -3.76 2.10 -16.04
N ASP A 123 -3.03 2.94 -16.75
CA ASP A 123 -1.56 2.95 -16.71
C ASP A 123 -1.02 3.35 -15.34
N GLU A 124 -1.61 4.37 -14.71
CA GLU A 124 -1.25 4.74 -13.33
C GLU A 124 -1.54 3.62 -12.35
N ILE A 125 -2.68 2.94 -12.49
CA ILE A 125 -3.08 1.82 -11.61
C ILE A 125 -2.16 0.61 -11.82
N ARG A 126 -1.62 0.40 -13.03
CA ARG A 126 -0.61 -0.63 -13.30
C ARG A 126 0.74 -0.29 -12.67
N ASN A 127 1.17 0.97 -12.72
CA ASN A 127 2.36 1.42 -12.02
C ASN A 127 2.20 1.25 -10.51
N ASP A 128 1.01 1.55 -9.97
CA ASP A 128 0.70 1.33 -8.55
C ASP A 128 0.84 -0.14 -8.13
N LEU A 129 0.48 -1.08 -8.99
CA LEU A 129 0.67 -2.51 -8.75
C LEU A 129 2.16 -2.89 -8.67
N GLN A 130 2.99 -2.31 -9.55
CA GLN A 130 4.44 -2.55 -9.54
C GLN A 130 5.10 -1.96 -8.29
N GLU A 131 4.74 -0.74 -7.90
CA GLU A 131 5.23 -0.11 -6.66
C GLU A 131 4.87 -0.94 -5.43
N LEU A 132 3.68 -1.56 -5.42
CA LEU A 132 3.23 -2.40 -4.33
C LEU A 132 4.10 -3.67 -4.20
N ASP A 133 4.52 -4.27 -5.31
CA ASP A 133 5.43 -5.41 -5.31
C ASP A 133 6.82 -5.01 -4.76
N SER A 134 7.36 -3.85 -5.15
CA SER A 134 8.62 -3.32 -4.58
C SER A 134 8.53 -3.03 -3.08
N ILE A 135 7.38 -2.58 -2.58
CA ILE A 135 7.16 -2.40 -1.14
C ILE A 135 7.17 -3.76 -0.43
N VAL A 136 6.50 -4.76 -0.99
CA VAL A 136 6.43 -6.10 -0.41
C VAL A 136 7.83 -6.71 -0.29
N GLU A 137 8.67 -6.60 -1.32
CA GLU A 137 10.06 -7.06 -1.28
C GLU A 137 10.84 -6.43 -0.12
N LYS A 138 10.75 -5.10 0.03
CA LYS A 138 11.44 -4.37 1.10
C LYS A 138 10.92 -4.71 2.50
N LEU A 139 9.62 -4.98 2.64
CA LEU A 139 9.05 -5.44 3.89
C LEU A 139 9.47 -6.88 4.20
N GLN A 140 9.57 -7.73 3.17
CA GLN A 140 10.02 -9.11 3.33
C GLN A 140 11.48 -9.14 3.81
N ASP A 141 12.35 -8.28 3.30
CA ASP A 141 13.73 -8.14 3.80
C ASP A 141 13.80 -7.82 5.30
N ILE A 142 12.81 -7.12 5.85
CA ILE A 142 12.72 -6.81 7.28
C ILE A 142 12.26 -8.05 8.06
N VAL A 143 11.27 -8.76 7.54
CA VAL A 143 10.73 -9.98 8.15
C VAL A 143 11.78 -11.09 8.17
N ASP A 144 12.52 -11.29 7.07
CA ASP A 144 13.55 -12.32 6.94
C ASP A 144 14.77 -12.08 7.85
N ARG A 145 14.97 -10.84 8.33
CA ARG A 145 16.00 -10.53 9.33
C ARG A 145 15.55 -10.83 10.75
N TYR A 146 14.25 -11.06 10.96
CA TYR A 146 13.67 -11.36 12.27
C TYR A 146 13.60 -12.86 12.56
N TYR A 147 13.41 -13.69 11.52
CA TYR A 147 13.29 -15.15 11.60
C TYR A 147 14.51 -15.87 11.03
#